data_AF-B3EK58-F1
#
_entry.id   AF-B3EK58-F1
#
_cell.length_a   1.000
_cell.length_b   1.000
_cell.length_c   1.000
_cell.angle_alpha   90.00
_cell.angle_beta   90.00
_cell.angle_gamma   90.00
#
_symmetry.space_group_name_H-M   'P 1'
#
loop_
_entity.id
_entity.type
_entity.pdbx_description
1 polymer ?
#
loop_
_entity_poly.entity_id
_entity_poly.type
_entity_poly.pdbx_seq_one_letter_code
_entity_poly.pdbx_strand_id
1 'polypeptide(L)'
;MQEQILNDCSSVVIGSDEWLTSNLQVTCYRNGDPIRQINDFNEWRNTAEGAMCWYEGEGSNKPKYGCLYNWHAVNDPRGLAPEGWRIPEDKDWARLVEALGGDRTAGGAMKDRGTGLWKKPNNGASNSSGFSALPGGFRTLYGEYRHLGIYSYFWSSTSYNSHCAWIRILGYFDPTVIHTGSSFENGYSVRCIKDAG
;
A
#
# COMPACT_ATOMS: atom_id res chain seq x y z
N MET A 1 4.38 26.38 1.82
CA MET A 1 4.82 24.99 1.54
C MET A 1 4.23 24.13 2.64
N GLN A 2 3.51 23.07 2.29
CA GLN A 2 2.86 22.21 3.28
C GLN A 2 3.84 21.10 3.67
N GLU A 3 4.17 20.98 4.96
CA GLU A 3 5.03 19.90 5.43
C GLU A 3 4.31 18.55 5.32
N GLN A 4 5.09 17.52 4.98
CA GLN A 4 4.57 16.17 4.92
C GLN A 4 4.43 15.62 6.34
N ILE A 5 3.18 15.41 6.77
CA ILE A 5 2.90 14.89 8.11
C ILE A 5 2.74 13.37 8.02
N LEU A 6 3.64 12.65 8.68
CA LEU A 6 3.49 11.23 8.93
C LEU A 6 2.74 11.04 10.26
N ASN A 7 1.47 10.64 10.21
CA ASN A 7 0.65 10.52 11.42
C ASN A 7 1.05 9.34 12.32
N ASP A 8 1.79 8.35 11.79
CA ASP A 8 2.32 7.21 12.54
C ASP A 8 3.69 6.81 11.99
N CYS A 9 4.71 6.87 12.85
CA CYS A 9 6.09 6.52 12.54
C CYS A 9 6.47 5.11 12.99
N SER A 10 5.51 4.31 13.47
CA SER A 10 5.76 2.97 13.98
C SER A 10 6.27 2.04 12.87
N SER A 11 7.39 1.38 13.14
CA SER A 11 8.09 0.52 12.19
C SER A 11 8.47 -0.82 12.80
N VAL A 12 8.83 -1.76 11.93
CA VAL A 12 9.30 -3.08 12.32
C VAL A 12 10.42 -3.54 11.38
N VAL A 13 11.43 -4.19 11.95
CA VAL A 13 12.51 -4.82 11.16
C VAL A 13 12.08 -6.23 10.77
N ILE A 14 12.07 -6.52 9.48
CA ILE A 14 11.76 -7.83 8.92
C ILE A 14 12.91 -8.22 7.99
N GLY A 15 13.66 -9.26 8.36
CA GLY A 15 14.91 -9.58 7.69
C GLY A 15 15.94 -8.45 7.91
N SER A 16 16.42 -7.86 6.82
CA SER A 16 17.39 -6.76 6.81
C SER A 16 16.76 -5.39 6.57
N ASP A 17 15.45 -5.30 6.42
CA ASP A 17 14.78 -4.06 6.03
C ASP A 17 13.81 -3.60 7.14
N GLU A 18 13.69 -2.29 7.32
CA GLU A 18 12.74 -1.67 8.24
C GLU A 18 11.50 -1.20 7.47
N TRP A 19 10.31 -1.61 7.92
CA TRP A 19 9.03 -1.36 7.26
C TRP A 19 8.09 -0.57 8.14
N LEU A 20 7.35 0.39 7.55
CA LEU A 20 6.24 1.03 8.25
C LEU A 20 5.11 0.04 8.55
N THR A 21 4.62 0.08 9.79
CA THR A 21 3.50 -0.74 10.28
C THR A 21 2.12 -0.16 9.99
N SER A 22 2.05 1.07 9.47
CA SER A 22 0.85 1.68 8.87
C SER A 22 0.96 1.91 7.35
N ASN A 23 -0.17 1.95 6.65
CA ASN A 23 -0.22 2.43 5.26
C ASN A 23 0.10 3.93 5.21
N LEU A 24 0.79 4.36 4.16
CA LEU A 24 1.13 5.77 3.95
C LEU A 24 -0.16 6.62 3.81
N GLN A 25 -0.13 7.82 4.39
CA GLN A 25 -1.30 8.70 4.51
C GLN A 25 -0.95 10.18 4.29
N VAL A 26 0.07 10.45 3.48
CA VAL A 26 0.53 11.79 3.13
C VAL A 26 -0.31 12.41 2.02
N THR A 27 -0.51 13.73 2.08
CA THR A 27 -1.32 14.50 1.12
C THR A 27 -0.52 15.49 0.29
N CYS A 28 0.80 15.58 0.53
CA CYS A 28 1.75 16.33 -0.26
C CYS A 28 2.98 15.45 -0.56
N TYR A 29 3.66 15.79 -1.64
CA TYR A 29 4.98 15.25 -1.95
C TYR A 29 6.04 15.84 -1.01
N ARG A 30 7.25 15.29 -1.04
CA ARG A 30 8.36 15.71 -0.18
C ARG A 30 8.79 17.17 -0.39
N ASN A 31 8.60 17.70 -1.60
CA ASN A 31 8.84 19.12 -1.89
C ASN A 31 7.72 20.05 -1.38
N GLY A 32 6.68 19.49 -0.76
CA GLY A 32 5.54 20.22 -0.19
C GLY A 32 4.42 20.55 -1.18
N ASP A 33 4.53 20.13 -2.44
CA ASP A 33 3.43 20.26 -3.40
C ASP A 33 2.29 19.31 -3.03
N PRO A 34 1.03 19.74 -3.12
CA PRO A 34 -0.11 18.87 -2.84
C PRO A 34 -0.19 17.74 -3.87
N ILE A 35 -0.56 16.55 -3.40
CA ILE A 35 -0.98 15.44 -4.25
C ILE A 35 -2.46 15.67 -4.57
N ARG A 36 -2.84 15.55 -5.84
CA ARG A 36 -4.23 15.80 -6.26
C ARG A 36 -5.16 14.76 -5.60
N GLN A 37 -6.01 15.20 -4.67
CA GLN A 37 -7.05 14.36 -4.10
C GLN A 37 -8.26 14.33 -5.04
N ILE A 38 -8.59 13.16 -5.57
CA ILE A 38 -9.70 12.98 -6.50
C ILE A 38 -10.71 12.04 -5.87
N ASN A 39 -11.95 12.46 -5.64
CA ASN A 39 -13.01 11.57 -5.14
C ASN A 39 -13.98 11.16 -6.25
N ASP A 40 -14.11 11.94 -7.32
CA ASP A 40 -14.99 11.64 -8.45
C ASP A 40 -14.46 10.49 -9.30
N PHE A 41 -15.35 9.60 -9.75
CA PHE A 41 -14.97 8.40 -10.48
C PHE A 41 -14.51 8.70 -11.92
N ASN A 42 -15.14 9.67 -12.59
CA ASN A 42 -14.76 10.06 -13.95
C ASN A 42 -13.43 10.80 -13.94
N GLU A 43 -13.23 11.70 -12.98
CA GLU A 43 -11.97 12.42 -12.83
C GLU A 43 -10.81 11.46 -12.57
N TRP A 44 -11.01 10.45 -11.70
CA TRP A 44 -9.98 9.44 -11.43
C TRP A 44 -9.64 8.63 -12.68
N ARG A 45 -10.66 8.15 -13.39
CA ARG A 45 -10.49 7.35 -14.60
C ARG A 45 -9.69 8.06 -15.71
N ASN A 46 -9.76 9.39 -15.75
CA ASN A 46 -9.12 10.19 -16.80
C ASN A 46 -7.84 10.90 -16.33
N THR A 47 -7.37 10.65 -15.10
CA THR A 47 -6.12 11.27 -14.61
C THR A 47 -4.90 10.56 -15.17
N ALA A 48 -3.95 11.33 -15.70
CA ALA A 48 -2.61 10.86 -16.09
C ALA A 48 -1.52 11.37 -15.14
N GLU A 49 -1.90 12.12 -14.11
CA GLU A 49 -1.01 12.69 -13.10
C GLU A 49 -1.13 11.94 -11.78
N GLY A 50 -0.13 12.14 -10.91
CA GLY A 50 -0.13 11.60 -9.56
C GLY A 50 -1.34 12.07 -8.74
N ALA A 51 -2.14 11.11 -8.29
CA ALA A 51 -3.37 11.35 -7.55
C ALA A 51 -3.48 10.42 -6.35
N MET A 52 -4.26 10.86 -5.36
CA MET A 52 -4.62 10.08 -4.19
C MET A 52 -6.12 10.16 -3.89
N CYS A 53 -6.61 9.20 -3.12
CA CYS A 53 -7.93 9.26 -2.51
C CYS A 53 -7.94 8.47 -1.20
N TRP A 54 -9.00 8.68 -0.42
CA TRP A 54 -9.32 7.84 0.73
C TRP A 54 -10.41 6.86 0.29
N TYR A 55 -10.40 5.63 0.82
CA TYR A 55 -11.45 4.66 0.48
C TYR A 55 -12.83 5.20 0.87
N GLU A 56 -13.68 5.47 -0.12
CA GLU A 56 -14.99 6.14 0.04
C GLU A 56 -14.92 7.55 0.69
N GLY A 57 -13.81 8.26 0.49
CA GLY A 57 -13.64 9.65 0.98
C GLY A 57 -13.15 9.76 2.43
N GLU A 58 -13.26 10.96 3.01
CA GLU A 58 -12.59 11.32 4.28
C GLU A 58 -13.27 10.79 5.56
N GLY A 59 -14.17 9.82 5.44
CA GLY A 59 -14.89 9.25 6.57
C GLY A 59 -14.04 8.33 7.45
N SER A 60 -14.69 7.37 8.11
CA SER A 60 -14.06 6.47 9.09
C SER A 60 -12.94 5.57 8.54
N ASN A 61 -12.77 5.49 7.22
CA ASN A 61 -11.76 4.69 6.56
C ASN A 61 -10.38 5.37 6.54
N LYS A 62 -10.34 6.70 6.45
CA LYS A 62 -9.11 7.52 6.41
C LYS A 62 -8.13 7.18 7.54
N PRO A 63 -8.50 7.23 8.82
CA PRO A 63 -7.57 6.92 9.91
C PRO A 63 -7.24 5.43 10.04
N LYS A 64 -7.98 4.53 9.36
CA LYS A 64 -7.78 3.08 9.47
C LYS A 64 -6.87 2.52 8.38
N TYR A 65 -7.11 2.92 7.13
CA TYR A 65 -6.51 2.28 5.96
C TYR A 65 -5.50 3.17 5.23
N GLY A 66 -5.38 4.44 5.60
CA GLY A 66 -4.52 5.38 4.92
C GLY A 66 -4.99 5.72 3.50
N CYS A 67 -4.09 6.27 2.70
CA CYS A 67 -4.37 6.69 1.34
C CYS A 67 -4.29 5.53 0.34
N LEU A 68 -5.05 5.68 -0.74
CA LEU A 68 -4.87 4.96 -1.99
C LEU A 68 -4.24 5.91 -3.01
N TYR A 69 -3.09 5.54 -3.55
CA TYR A 69 -2.36 6.32 -4.54
C TYR A 69 -2.41 5.62 -5.88
N ASN A 70 -2.49 6.38 -6.97
CA ASN A 70 -2.17 5.84 -8.28
C ASN A 70 -0.64 5.71 -8.44
N TRP A 71 -0.19 4.93 -9.41
CA TRP A 71 1.24 4.67 -9.56
C TRP A 71 2.02 5.89 -10.05
N HIS A 72 1.35 6.82 -10.73
CA HIS A 72 1.94 8.11 -11.10
C HIS A 72 2.36 8.92 -9.85
N ALA A 73 1.59 8.88 -8.76
CA ALA A 73 1.99 9.50 -7.50
C ALA A 73 3.15 8.73 -6.84
N VAL A 74 3.13 7.39 -6.93
CA VAL A 74 4.17 6.52 -6.36
C VAL A 74 5.56 6.82 -6.94
N ASN A 75 5.63 7.10 -8.25
CA ASN A 75 6.88 7.36 -8.97
C ASN A 75 7.06 8.84 -9.39
N ASP A 76 6.35 9.76 -8.73
CA ASP A 76 6.51 11.18 -9.00
C ASP A 76 7.90 11.67 -8.56
N PRO A 77 8.63 12.45 -9.39
CA PRO A 77 9.97 12.94 -9.05
C PRO A 77 10.01 13.86 -7.82
N ARG A 78 8.87 14.43 -7.41
CA ARG A 78 8.77 15.23 -6.18
C ARG A 78 8.84 14.38 -4.91
N GLY A 79 8.73 13.06 -5.03
CA GLY A 79 8.91 12.08 -3.97
C GLY A 79 7.68 11.90 -3.09
N LEU A 80 7.04 10.73 -3.16
CA LEU A 80 5.90 10.39 -2.32
C LEU A 80 6.30 10.04 -0.88
N ALA A 81 7.39 9.30 -0.69
CA ALA A 81 7.81 8.82 0.62
C ALA A 81 8.34 9.96 1.52
N PRO A 82 8.06 9.93 2.84
CA PRO A 82 8.67 10.81 3.82
C PRO A 82 10.18 10.82 3.81
N GLU A 83 10.75 11.90 4.33
CA GLU A 83 12.19 12.02 4.48
C GLU A 83 12.73 10.84 5.30
N GLY A 84 13.87 10.31 4.86
CA GLY A 84 14.48 9.10 5.40
C GLY A 84 13.79 7.79 4.97
N TRP A 85 12.61 7.82 4.37
CA TRP A 85 11.91 6.64 3.85
C TRP A 85 11.92 6.60 2.32
N ARG A 86 11.77 5.40 1.77
CA ARG A 86 11.57 5.19 0.32
C ARG A 86 10.37 4.29 0.05
N ILE A 87 9.90 4.30 -1.19
CA ILE A 87 8.92 3.34 -1.69
C ILE A 87 9.65 2.02 -2.00
N PRO A 88 9.11 0.85 -1.58
CA PRO A 88 9.70 -0.44 -1.88
C PRO A 88 9.65 -0.74 -3.38
N GLU A 89 10.76 -1.24 -3.89
CA GLU A 89 10.88 -1.89 -5.18
C GLU A 89 10.42 -3.35 -5.09
N ASP A 90 10.28 -4.01 -6.24
CA ASP A 90 9.86 -5.41 -6.31
C ASP A 90 10.85 -6.35 -5.58
N LYS A 91 12.14 -6.03 -5.66
CA LYS A 91 13.21 -6.77 -4.97
C LYS A 91 13.10 -6.67 -3.44
N ASP A 92 12.54 -5.59 -2.90
CA ASP A 92 12.38 -5.42 -1.46
C ASP A 92 11.21 -6.26 -0.96
N TRP A 93 10.11 -6.28 -1.72
CA TRP A 93 9.01 -7.20 -1.48
C TRP A 93 9.45 -8.66 -1.57
N ALA A 94 10.30 -9.01 -2.53
CA ALA A 94 10.86 -10.35 -2.63
C ALA A 94 11.67 -10.76 -1.38
N ARG A 95 12.54 -9.86 -0.87
CA ARG A 95 13.29 -10.10 0.38
C ARG A 95 12.37 -10.26 1.59
N LEU A 96 11.36 -9.40 1.72
CA LEU A 96 10.35 -9.51 2.79
C LEU A 96 9.67 -10.88 2.76
N VAL A 97 9.19 -11.30 1.59
CA VAL A 97 8.48 -12.57 1.43
C VAL A 97 9.40 -13.76 1.74
N GLU A 98 10.63 -13.74 1.24
CA GLU A 98 11.62 -14.78 1.52
C GLU A 98 11.93 -14.89 3.03
N ALA A 99 12.15 -13.75 3.69
CA ALA A 99 12.38 -13.69 5.13
C ALA A 99 11.21 -14.26 5.97
N LEU A 100 10.01 -14.34 5.39
CA LEU A 100 8.79 -14.85 6.01
C LEU A 100 8.40 -16.27 5.54
N GLY A 101 9.32 -16.98 4.89
CA GLY A 101 9.15 -18.39 4.49
C GLY A 101 8.55 -18.59 3.11
N GLY A 102 8.50 -17.54 2.28
CA GLY A 102 8.07 -17.60 0.89
C GLY A 102 6.58 -17.35 0.68
N ASP A 103 6.16 -17.33 -0.59
CA ASP A 103 4.83 -16.86 -1.03
C ASP A 103 3.67 -17.56 -0.32
N ARG A 104 3.79 -18.86 -0.02
CA ARG A 104 2.68 -19.66 0.56
C ARG A 104 2.41 -19.38 2.04
N THR A 105 3.32 -18.72 2.74
CA THR A 105 3.21 -18.51 4.20
C THR A 105 3.34 -17.05 4.61
N ALA A 106 4.11 -16.25 3.87
CA ALA A 106 4.44 -14.88 4.23
C ALA A 106 3.19 -14.00 4.44
N GLY A 107 2.13 -14.21 3.65
CA GLY A 107 0.90 -13.43 3.77
C GLY A 107 0.20 -13.64 5.11
N GLY A 108 0.27 -14.83 5.67
CA GLY A 108 -0.21 -15.10 7.03
C GLY A 108 0.57 -14.34 8.09
N ALA A 109 1.90 -14.29 7.97
CA ALA A 109 2.77 -13.54 8.87
C ALA A 109 2.59 -12.01 8.76
N MET A 110 2.21 -11.51 7.58
CA MET A 110 2.06 -10.07 7.30
C MET A 110 0.70 -9.50 7.70
N LYS A 111 -0.38 -10.28 7.59
CA LYS A 111 -1.75 -9.82 7.89
C LYS A 111 -1.93 -9.55 9.38
N ASP A 112 -2.61 -8.46 9.71
CA ASP A 112 -3.11 -8.22 11.06
C ASP A 112 -4.04 -9.36 11.53
N ARG A 113 -4.09 -9.56 12.85
CA ARG A 113 -4.80 -10.68 13.49
C ARG A 113 -6.31 -10.45 13.52
N GLY A 114 -7.03 -11.57 13.66
CA GLY A 114 -8.47 -11.54 13.93
C GLY A 114 -9.32 -11.18 12.71
N THR A 115 -10.61 -10.94 12.97
CA THR A 115 -11.62 -10.75 11.92
C THR A 115 -12.50 -9.52 12.17
N GLY A 116 -11.99 -8.53 12.92
CA GLY A 116 -12.70 -7.28 13.18
C GLY A 116 -12.72 -6.37 11.94
N LEU A 117 -11.62 -6.37 11.18
CA LEU A 117 -11.50 -5.68 9.89
C LEU A 117 -11.44 -6.67 8.73
N TRP A 118 -10.68 -7.76 8.89
CA TRP A 118 -10.63 -8.84 7.91
C TRP A 118 -11.90 -9.69 7.93
N LYS A 119 -12.40 -10.02 6.74
CA LYS A 119 -13.48 -10.99 6.56
C LYS A 119 -13.09 -12.34 7.16
N LYS A 120 -14.00 -12.98 7.89
CA LYS A 120 -13.82 -14.35 8.38
C LYS A 120 -13.59 -15.32 7.20
N PRO A 121 -12.61 -16.24 7.27
CA PRO A 121 -11.84 -16.63 8.46
C PRO A 121 -10.53 -15.88 8.72
N ASN A 122 -10.08 -14.98 7.84
CA ASN A 122 -8.72 -14.43 7.84
C ASN A 122 -7.65 -15.53 8.00
N ASN A 123 -7.74 -16.55 7.15
CA ASN A 123 -7.01 -17.80 7.30
C ASN A 123 -5.50 -17.58 7.37
N GLY A 124 -4.84 -18.28 8.31
CA GLY A 124 -3.40 -18.23 8.53
C GLY A 124 -2.85 -16.89 9.03
N ALA A 125 -3.69 -15.88 9.28
CA ALA A 125 -3.22 -14.58 9.78
C ALA A 125 -2.69 -14.70 11.21
N SER A 126 -1.42 -14.37 11.38
CA SER A 126 -0.70 -14.46 12.65
C SER A 126 -0.02 -13.15 13.03
N ASN A 127 0.13 -12.20 12.11
CA ASN A 127 0.92 -10.99 12.27
C ASN A 127 2.29 -11.21 12.95
N SER A 128 2.91 -12.38 12.76
CA SER A 128 4.14 -12.73 13.49
C SER A 128 5.34 -11.89 13.06
N SER A 129 5.25 -11.20 11.92
CA SER A 129 6.28 -10.26 11.47
C SER A 129 6.11 -8.85 12.00
N GLY A 130 4.94 -8.51 12.57
CA GLY A 130 4.59 -7.15 12.98
C GLY A 130 4.22 -6.20 11.83
N PHE A 131 4.21 -6.66 10.57
CA PHE A 131 3.90 -5.85 9.39
C PHE A 131 2.49 -5.22 9.44
N SER A 132 1.54 -5.90 10.09
CA SER A 132 0.21 -5.37 10.43
C SER A 132 -0.60 -4.89 9.21
N ALA A 133 -0.67 -5.70 8.15
CA ALA A 133 -1.47 -5.38 6.97
C ALA A 133 -2.98 -5.42 7.28
N LEU A 134 -3.67 -4.36 6.89
CA LEU A 134 -5.12 -4.20 7.01
C LEU A 134 -5.81 -4.32 5.64
N PRO A 135 -7.06 -4.82 5.56
CA PRO A 135 -7.75 -5.08 4.31
C PRO A 135 -8.40 -3.82 3.74
N GLY A 136 -7.57 -2.85 3.35
CA GLY A 136 -8.01 -1.53 2.89
C GLY A 136 -8.71 -1.53 1.53
N GLY A 137 -8.77 -2.66 0.83
CA GLY A 137 -9.28 -2.72 -0.54
C GLY A 137 -8.45 -1.85 -1.49
N PHE A 138 -9.08 -1.39 -2.56
CA PHE A 138 -8.45 -0.52 -3.55
C PHE A 138 -9.45 0.30 -4.34
N ARG A 139 -8.94 1.20 -5.18
CA ARG A 139 -9.72 1.91 -6.18
C ARG A 139 -9.36 1.41 -7.58
N THR A 140 -10.35 1.08 -8.37
CA THR A 140 -10.15 0.61 -9.75
C THR A 140 -9.69 1.77 -10.65
N LEU A 141 -9.11 1.43 -11.80
CA LEU A 141 -8.85 2.39 -12.88
C LEU A 141 -10.11 3.07 -13.44
N TYR A 142 -11.30 2.54 -13.16
CA TYR A 142 -12.58 3.15 -13.53
C TYR A 142 -13.16 4.03 -12.41
N GLY A 143 -12.46 4.12 -11.28
CA GLY A 143 -12.79 5.00 -10.17
C GLY A 143 -13.66 4.38 -9.09
N GLU A 144 -14.06 3.10 -9.18
CA GLU A 144 -14.85 2.43 -8.15
C GLU A 144 -13.99 1.90 -7.01
N TYR A 145 -14.53 1.84 -5.80
CA TYR A 145 -13.88 1.19 -4.67
C TYR A 145 -14.26 -0.29 -4.59
N ARG A 146 -13.29 -1.16 -4.31
CA ARG A 146 -13.50 -2.60 -4.21
C ARG A 146 -12.72 -3.23 -3.06
N HIS A 147 -13.29 -4.33 -2.55
CA HIS A 147 -12.61 -5.31 -1.70
C HIS A 147 -12.21 -4.86 -0.28
N LEU A 148 -12.82 -3.80 0.24
CA LEU A 148 -12.70 -3.46 1.66
C LEU A 148 -13.03 -4.68 2.54
N GLY A 149 -12.19 -4.93 3.53
CA GLY A 149 -12.35 -6.07 4.44
C GLY A 149 -11.93 -7.43 3.87
N ILE A 150 -11.60 -7.52 2.58
CA ILE A 150 -11.34 -8.81 1.91
C ILE A 150 -9.89 -8.93 1.45
N TYR A 151 -9.31 -7.86 0.93
CA TYR A 151 -7.96 -7.84 0.38
C TYR A 151 -7.19 -6.59 0.78
N SER A 152 -5.87 -6.73 0.85
CA SER A 152 -4.92 -5.62 0.90
C SER A 152 -4.06 -5.62 -0.35
N TYR A 153 -3.80 -4.43 -0.89
CA TYR A 153 -3.01 -4.24 -2.11
C TYR A 153 -1.90 -3.24 -1.86
N PHE A 154 -0.69 -3.58 -2.27
CA PHE A 154 0.48 -2.75 -2.07
C PHE A 154 1.23 -2.52 -3.37
N TRP A 155 1.52 -1.24 -3.66
CA TRP A 155 2.38 -0.87 -4.76
C TRP A 155 3.85 -1.26 -4.54
N SER A 156 4.50 -1.64 -5.64
CA SER A 156 5.94 -1.49 -5.83
C SER A 156 6.23 -0.25 -6.67
N SER A 157 7.38 0.40 -6.46
CA SER A 157 7.90 1.44 -7.36
C SER A 157 8.47 0.88 -8.67
N THR A 158 8.59 -0.45 -8.80
CA THR A 158 9.10 -1.11 -10.00
C THR A 158 8.00 -1.30 -11.04
N SER A 159 8.24 -0.81 -12.28
CA SER A 159 7.35 -1.08 -13.40
C SER A 159 7.39 -2.56 -13.80
N TYR A 160 6.23 -3.10 -14.18
CA TYR A 160 6.11 -4.43 -14.79
C TYR A 160 6.25 -4.32 -16.32
N ASN A 161 5.59 -3.32 -16.90
CA ASN A 161 5.68 -2.97 -18.31
C ASN A 161 5.33 -1.48 -18.51
N SER A 162 5.01 -1.06 -19.74
CA SER A 162 4.71 0.34 -20.07
C SER A 162 3.39 0.89 -19.51
N HIS A 163 2.50 0.06 -18.96
CA HIS A 163 1.20 0.47 -18.42
C HIS A 163 0.90 -0.09 -17.02
N CYS A 164 1.75 -1.00 -16.53
CA CYS A 164 1.52 -1.71 -15.28
C CYS A 164 2.75 -1.69 -14.40
N ALA A 165 2.53 -1.71 -13.08
CA ALA A 165 3.55 -1.89 -12.07
C ALA A 165 3.31 -3.18 -11.27
N TRP A 166 4.37 -3.65 -10.61
CA TRP A 166 4.25 -4.78 -9.71
C TRP A 166 3.47 -4.42 -8.46
N ILE A 167 2.66 -5.37 -7.98
CA ILE A 167 1.93 -5.26 -6.72
C ILE A 167 2.08 -6.52 -5.88
N ARG A 168 1.79 -6.38 -4.58
CA ARG A 168 1.55 -7.49 -3.66
C ARG A 168 0.11 -7.47 -3.18
N ILE A 169 -0.52 -8.65 -3.11
CA ILE A 169 -1.90 -8.80 -2.63
C ILE A 169 -1.93 -9.83 -1.52
N LEU A 170 -2.64 -9.48 -0.44
CA LEU A 170 -2.95 -10.39 0.67
C LEU A 170 -4.46 -10.60 0.74
N GLY A 171 -4.90 -11.86 0.82
CA GLY A 171 -6.31 -12.23 0.87
C GLY A 171 -6.73 -12.81 2.23
N TYR A 172 -8.02 -12.68 2.55
CA TYR A 172 -8.59 -13.25 3.78
C TYR A 172 -8.65 -14.79 3.79
N PHE A 173 -8.60 -15.46 2.64
CA PHE A 173 -8.93 -16.89 2.53
C PHE A 173 -7.73 -17.82 2.69
N ASP A 174 -6.51 -17.32 2.51
CA ASP A 174 -5.28 -18.09 2.65
C ASP A 174 -4.11 -17.21 3.17
N PRO A 175 -2.96 -17.82 3.53
CA PRO A 175 -1.77 -17.09 3.95
C PRO A 175 -0.82 -16.74 2.79
N THR A 176 -1.29 -16.78 1.54
CA THR A 176 -0.45 -16.57 0.36
C THR A 176 -0.22 -15.08 0.10
N VAL A 177 0.96 -14.73 -0.40
CA VAL A 177 1.24 -13.44 -1.04
C VAL A 177 1.13 -13.62 -2.54
N ILE A 178 0.26 -12.84 -3.18
CA ILE A 178 0.16 -12.84 -4.64
C ILE A 178 1.07 -11.75 -5.19
N HIS A 179 1.90 -12.10 -6.17
CA HIS A 179 2.74 -11.20 -6.94
C HIS A 179 2.20 -11.12 -8.38
N THR A 180 1.79 -9.92 -8.81
CA THR A 180 1.26 -9.70 -10.17
C THR A 180 1.42 -8.26 -10.63
N GLY A 181 1.17 -7.99 -11.91
CA GLY A 181 1.17 -6.65 -12.49
C GLY A 181 -0.21 -6.00 -12.44
N SER A 182 -0.27 -4.68 -12.26
CA SER A 182 -1.53 -3.92 -12.26
C SER A 182 -1.41 -2.55 -12.90
N SER A 183 -2.49 -2.07 -13.53
CA SER A 183 -2.56 -0.80 -14.26
C SER A 183 -2.18 0.37 -13.36
N PHE A 184 -1.37 1.30 -13.88
CA PHE A 184 -0.90 2.49 -13.15
C PHE A 184 -2.02 3.35 -12.57
N GLU A 185 -3.20 3.31 -13.18
CA GLU A 185 -4.37 4.11 -12.85
C GLU A 185 -5.20 3.53 -11.69
N ASN A 186 -4.91 2.32 -11.21
CA ASN A 186 -5.53 1.83 -9.98
C ASN A 186 -5.01 2.60 -8.76
N GLY A 187 -5.81 2.69 -7.70
CA GLY A 187 -5.41 3.25 -6.41
C GLY A 187 -5.12 2.15 -5.40
N TYR A 188 -3.86 1.94 -5.02
CA TYR A 188 -3.46 0.98 -3.98
C TYR A 188 -2.76 1.66 -2.81
N SER A 189 -2.71 0.95 -1.68
CA SER A 189 -1.96 1.40 -0.52
C SER A 189 -0.46 1.34 -0.78
N VAL A 190 0.28 2.15 -0.02
CA VAL A 190 1.73 2.21 -0.06
C VAL A 190 2.25 1.90 1.33
N ARG A 191 3.31 1.07 1.40
CA ARG A 191 4.14 0.87 2.59
C ARG A 191 5.48 1.49 2.30
N CYS A 192 6.08 2.16 3.27
CA CYS A 192 7.44 2.66 3.10
C CYS A 192 8.44 1.74 3.78
N ILE A 193 9.66 1.77 3.25
CA ILE A 193 10.78 0.96 3.68
C ILE A 193 12.00 1.86 3.91
N LYS A 194 12.88 1.41 4.79
CA LYS A 194 14.25 1.86 4.97
C LYS A 194 15.16 0.65 4.86
N ASP A 195 16.24 0.80 4.11
CA ASP A 195 17.32 -0.18 4.15
C ASP A 195 17.95 -0.07 5.56
N ALA A 196 18.03 -1.18 6.31
CA ALA A 196 18.83 -1.16 7.51
C ALA A 196 20.30 -1.16 7.07
N GLY A 197 21.06 -0.17 7.53
CA GLY A 197 22.49 -0.04 7.24
C GLY A 197 23.34 -1.18 7.78
#